data_AF-A0A9D4MDH1-F1
#
_entry.id   AF-A0A9D4MDH1-F1
#
_cell.length_a   1.000
_cell.length_b   1.000
_cell.length_c   1.000
_cell.angle_alpha   90.00
_cell.angle_beta   90.00
_cell.angle_gamma   90.00
#
_symmetry.space_group_name_H-M   'P 1'
#
loop_
_entity.id
_entity.type
_entity.pdbx_description
1 polymer ?
#
loop_
_entity_poly.entity_id
_entity_poly.type
_entity_poly.pdbx_seq_one_letter_code
_entity_poly.pdbx_strand_id
1 'polypeptide(L)'
;MKNTTPSPRDGYDIALYGISDGTFYGIHIPAIICIVTSFTCAVVTLVLSFWSKSYRTFFSSWSKSDRFVVYMAMCDGLFNMSHFSDHMHILIARSHVYPRGLCKFYGFMLVEFTSAQVMLVNIIAINAFVLIRTDKKIKFGTRDWRLLLWTFGAPFVGATIAAGLEQFGPNGTS
;
A
#
# COMPACT_ATOMS: atom_id res chain seq x y z
N MET A 1 -2.52 -41.86 -18.74
CA MET A 1 -1.77 -41.43 -17.53
C MET A 1 -2.27 -40.05 -17.15
N LYS A 2 -2.86 -39.88 -15.96
CA LYS A 2 -3.18 -38.55 -15.43
C LYS A 2 -1.86 -37.90 -15.02
N ASN A 3 -1.37 -36.93 -15.80
CA ASN A 3 -0.29 -36.06 -15.37
C ASN A 3 -0.82 -35.18 -14.24
N THR A 4 -0.72 -35.66 -13.00
CA THR A 4 -0.91 -34.82 -11.82
C THR A 4 0.38 -34.05 -11.62
N THR A 5 0.42 -32.81 -12.13
CA THR A 5 1.40 -31.83 -11.63
C THR A 5 1.26 -31.76 -10.12
N PRO A 6 2.36 -31.89 -9.35
CA PRO A 6 2.29 -31.78 -7.90
C PRO A 6 1.70 -30.41 -7.52
N SER A 7 0.85 -30.39 -6.50
CA SER A 7 0.30 -29.15 -5.94
C SER A 7 1.45 -28.28 -5.45
N PRO A 8 1.39 -26.94 -5.68
CA PRO A 8 2.39 -26.03 -5.17
C PRO A 8 2.59 -26.22 -3.66
N ARG A 9 3.84 -26.31 -3.21
CA ARG A 9 4.18 -26.56 -1.80
C ARG A 9 4.24 -25.27 -1.01
N ASP A 10 4.91 -24.25 -1.54
CA ASP A 10 5.16 -22.98 -0.85
C ASP A 10 5.20 -21.76 -1.80
N GLY A 11 4.78 -21.95 -3.06
CA GLY A 11 4.72 -20.90 -4.08
C GLY A 11 6.05 -20.59 -4.75
N TYR A 12 7.18 -20.89 -4.10
CA TYR A 12 8.51 -20.75 -4.68
C TYR A 12 8.83 -21.84 -5.71
N ASP A 13 8.07 -22.94 -5.68
CA ASP A 13 8.10 -24.01 -6.66
C ASP A 13 7.34 -23.69 -7.95
N ILE A 14 6.59 -22.58 -7.96
CA ILE A 14 5.94 -22.05 -9.16
C ILE A 14 6.92 -21.13 -9.88
N ALA A 15 7.02 -21.25 -11.21
CA ALA A 15 7.81 -20.33 -12.02
C ALA A 15 7.33 -18.88 -11.82
N LEU A 16 8.27 -17.95 -11.74
CA LEU A 16 7.97 -16.53 -11.65
C LEU A 16 7.14 -16.09 -12.86
N TYR A 17 6.09 -15.31 -12.59
CA TYR A 17 5.13 -14.90 -13.60
C TYR A 17 5.81 -14.14 -14.74
N GLY A 18 5.56 -14.57 -15.97
CA GLY A 18 6.09 -13.99 -17.20
C GLY A 18 7.47 -14.50 -17.66
N ILE A 19 8.17 -15.35 -16.89
CA ILE A 19 9.46 -15.89 -17.32
C ILE A 19 9.31 -16.89 -18.47
N SER A 20 8.32 -17.78 -18.42
CA SER A 20 8.18 -18.87 -19.39
C SER A 20 7.65 -18.42 -20.76
N ASP A 21 6.89 -17.32 -20.82
CA ASP A 21 6.24 -16.80 -22.03
C ASP A 21 6.89 -15.51 -22.56
N GLY A 22 7.96 -15.04 -21.90
CA GLY A 22 8.68 -13.82 -22.27
C GLY A 22 8.00 -12.52 -21.87
N THR A 23 6.87 -12.55 -21.16
CA THR A 23 6.13 -11.34 -20.75
C THR A 23 6.72 -10.67 -19.50
N PHE A 24 7.73 -11.26 -18.87
CA PHE A 24 8.36 -10.80 -17.63
C PHE A 24 8.65 -9.29 -17.64
N TYR A 25 9.44 -8.82 -18.62
CA TYR A 25 9.75 -7.40 -18.75
C TYR A 25 8.55 -6.55 -19.14
N GLY A 26 7.63 -7.10 -19.93
CA GLY A 26 6.39 -6.44 -20.33
C GLY A 26 5.47 -6.15 -19.15
N ILE A 27 5.60 -6.87 -18.02
CA ILE A 27 4.84 -6.62 -16.80
C ILE A 27 5.62 -5.73 -15.84
N HIS A 28 6.88 -6.07 -15.57
CA HIS A 28 7.66 -5.42 -14.52
C HIS A 28 8.11 -4.01 -14.92
N ILE A 29 8.45 -3.75 -16.19
CA ILE A 29 8.88 -2.41 -16.62
C ILE A 29 7.71 -1.41 -16.53
N PRO A 30 6.50 -1.68 -17.08
CA PRO A 30 5.37 -0.78 -16.90
C PRO A 30 4.97 -0.61 -15.44
N ALA A 31 5.00 -1.68 -14.64
CA ALA A 31 4.73 -1.58 -13.20
C ALA A 31 5.68 -0.59 -12.53
N ILE A 32 6.99 -0.69 -12.77
CA ILE A 32 7.98 0.22 -12.19
C ILE A 32 7.78 1.66 -12.68
N ILE A 33 7.48 1.87 -13.96
CA ILE A 33 7.17 3.21 -14.49
C ILE A 33 5.97 3.81 -13.74
N CYS A 34 4.86 3.07 -13.62
CA CYS A 34 3.68 3.51 -12.90
C CYS A 34 3.97 3.82 -11.43
N ILE A 35 4.72 2.95 -10.75
CA ILE A 35 5.11 3.12 -9.34
C ILE A 35 5.96 4.39 -9.17
N VAL A 36 6.97 4.59 -10.01
CA VAL A 36 7.85 5.77 -9.93
C VAL A 36 7.08 7.06 -10.22
N THR A 37 6.19 7.05 -11.22
CA THR A 37 5.33 8.19 -11.51
C THR A 37 4.40 8.50 -10.32
N SER A 38 3.72 7.50 -9.76
CA SER A 38 2.81 7.68 -8.61
C SER A 38 3.57 8.20 -7.38
N PHE A 39 4.73 7.60 -7.08
CA PHE A 39 5.59 8.05 -5.99
C PHE A 39 6.03 9.50 -6.17
N THR A 40 6.42 9.88 -7.38
CA THR A 40 6.80 11.27 -7.70
C THR A 40 5.63 12.22 -7.46
N CYS A 41 4.42 11.86 -7.89
CA CYS A 41 3.21 12.62 -7.61
C CYS A 41 2.96 12.77 -6.11
N ALA A 42 3.07 11.70 -5.32
CA ALA A 42 2.93 11.73 -3.87
C ALA A 42 3.94 12.69 -3.21
N VAL A 43 5.22 12.61 -3.60
CA VAL A 43 6.27 13.51 -3.11
C VAL A 43 5.96 14.96 -3.47
N VAL A 44 5.60 15.25 -4.72
CA VAL A 44 5.23 16.60 -5.17
C VAL A 44 4.03 17.12 -4.37
N THR A 45 3.00 16.31 -4.16
CA THR A 45 1.84 16.69 -3.34
C THR A 45 2.24 17.06 -1.91
N LEU A 46 3.11 16.28 -1.27
CA LEU A 46 3.61 16.58 0.08
C LEU A 46 4.41 17.87 0.09
N VAL A 47 5.37 18.02 -0.82
CA VAL A 47 6.22 19.21 -0.92
C VAL A 47 5.38 20.47 -1.14
N LEU A 48 4.46 20.47 -2.12
CA LEU A 48 3.61 21.62 -2.40
C LEU A 48 2.65 21.93 -1.24
N SER A 49 2.13 20.92 -0.56
CA SER A 49 1.26 21.11 0.62
C SER A 49 1.99 21.85 1.73
N PHE A 50 3.22 21.43 2.07
CA PHE A 50 4.01 22.05 3.13
C PHE A 50 4.77 23.30 2.69
N TRP A 51 4.92 23.54 1.39
CA TRP A 51 5.47 24.79 0.88
C TRP A 51 4.42 25.91 0.91
N SER A 52 3.17 25.59 0.54
CA SER A 52 2.06 26.55 0.55
C SER A 52 1.56 26.90 1.96
N LYS A 53 1.77 26.00 2.94
CA LYS A 53 1.30 26.16 4.32
C LYS A 53 2.35 25.66 5.31
N SER A 54 2.53 26.37 6.43
CA SER A 54 3.50 25.97 7.43
C SER A 54 3.16 24.62 8.09
N TYR A 55 4.14 23.73 8.21
CA TYR A 55 4.01 22.46 8.95
C TYR A 55 3.61 22.67 10.42
N ARG A 56 4.00 23.81 11.03
CA ARG A 56 3.72 24.12 12.43
C ARG A 56 2.23 24.28 12.71
N THR A 57 1.45 24.63 11.69
CA THR A 57 0.03 24.86 11.82
C THR A 57 -0.83 23.71 11.31
N PHE A 58 -0.21 22.56 10.95
CA PHE A 58 -0.86 21.42 10.33
C PHE A 58 -2.12 20.95 11.08
N PHE A 59 -2.06 20.84 12.40
CA PHE A 59 -3.21 20.40 13.20
C PHE A 59 -4.10 21.54 13.74
N SER A 60 -3.65 22.79 13.64
CA SER A 60 -4.35 23.94 14.22
C SER A 60 -5.12 24.75 13.19
N SER A 61 -4.56 24.98 12.01
CA SER A 61 -5.12 25.90 11.01
C SER A 61 -5.54 25.24 9.70
N TRP A 62 -5.08 24.02 9.41
CA TRP A 62 -5.40 23.37 8.13
C TRP A 62 -6.82 22.82 8.14
N SER A 63 -7.49 22.92 6.99
CA SER A 63 -8.79 22.29 6.83
C SER A 63 -8.65 20.76 6.88
N LYS A 64 -9.75 20.05 7.13
CA LYS A 64 -9.73 18.57 7.09
C LYS A 64 -9.39 18.05 5.69
N SER A 65 -9.94 18.70 4.66
CA SER A 65 -9.67 18.33 3.27
C SER A 65 -8.19 18.47 2.91
N ASP A 66 -7.52 19.54 3.39
CA ASP A 66 -6.07 19.71 3.20
C ASP A 66 -5.29 18.56 3.85
N ARG A 67 -5.66 18.19 5.08
CA ARG A 67 -5.00 17.10 5.81
C ARG A 67 -5.25 15.74 5.15
N PHE A 68 -6.45 15.50 4.62
CA PHE A 68 -6.74 14.28 3.87
C PHE A 68 -5.86 14.12 2.63
N VAL A 69 -5.57 15.20 1.90
CA VAL A 69 -4.62 15.16 0.78
C VAL A 69 -3.24 14.70 1.23
N VAL A 70 -2.74 15.23 2.36
CA VAL A 70 -1.46 14.83 2.94
C VAL A 70 -1.49 13.36 3.38
N TYR A 71 -2.54 12.91 4.08
CA TYR A 71 -2.66 11.51 4.51
C TYR A 71 -2.74 10.55 3.32
N MET A 72 -3.46 10.91 2.26
CA MET A 72 -3.53 10.12 1.04
C MET A 72 -2.16 10.03 0.36
N ALA A 73 -1.45 11.15 0.22
CA ALA A 73 -0.11 11.15 -0.35
C ALA A 73 0.89 10.34 0.49
N MET A 74 0.77 10.33 1.82
CA MET A 74 1.58 9.46 2.68
C MET A 74 1.27 7.97 2.45
N CYS A 75 0.00 7.59 2.37
CA CYS A 75 -0.38 6.19 2.11
C CYS A 75 0.13 5.74 0.74
N ASP A 76 -0.09 6.57 -0.30
CA ASP A 76 0.37 6.29 -1.67
C ASP A 76 1.90 6.21 -1.74
N GLY A 77 2.61 7.11 -1.04
CA GLY A 77 4.06 7.10 -0.96
C GLY A 77 4.60 5.81 -0.33
N LEU A 78 4.07 5.40 0.82
CA LEU A 78 4.49 4.18 1.53
C LEU A 78 4.18 2.90 0.75
N PHE A 79 3.00 2.85 0.12
CA PHE A 79 2.63 1.77 -0.78
C PHE A 79 3.61 1.68 -1.96
N ASN A 80 3.85 2.78 -2.66
CA ASN A 80 4.75 2.79 -3.82
C ASN A 80 6.20 2.48 -3.44
N MET A 81 6.69 2.89 -2.27
CA MET A 81 8.03 2.51 -1.79
C MET A 81 8.16 0.99 -1.56
N SER A 82 7.14 0.40 -0.94
CA SER A 82 7.10 -1.04 -0.66
C SER A 82 7.00 -1.84 -1.96
N HIS A 83 6.11 -1.41 -2.86
CA HIS A 83 5.86 -2.03 -4.14
C HIS A 83 7.05 -1.90 -5.10
N PHE A 84 7.74 -0.76 -5.08
CA PHE A 84 8.98 -0.55 -5.82
C PHE A 84 10.06 -1.52 -5.35
N SER A 85 10.22 -1.70 -4.03
CA SER A 85 11.25 -2.57 -3.46
C SER A 85 11.06 -4.02 -3.89
N ASP A 86 9.82 -4.50 -3.85
CA ASP A 86 9.46 -5.85 -4.31
C ASP A 86 9.75 -6.04 -5.81
N HIS A 87 9.18 -5.17 -6.67
CA HIS A 87 9.38 -5.27 -8.11
C HIS A 87 10.83 -5.06 -8.55
N MET A 88 11.59 -4.16 -7.91
CA MET A 88 13.00 -3.98 -8.22
C MET A 88 13.83 -5.21 -7.84
N HIS A 89 13.55 -5.82 -6.69
CA HIS A 89 14.21 -7.06 -6.30
C HIS A 89 13.94 -8.14 -7.35
N ILE A 90 12.67 -8.37 -7.69
CA ILE A 90 12.27 -9.36 -8.69
C ILE A 90 12.92 -9.08 -10.05
N LEU A 91 12.95 -7.82 -10.49
CA LEU A 91 13.55 -7.43 -11.77
C LEU A 91 15.06 -7.70 -11.82
N ILE A 92 15.79 -7.37 -10.75
CA ILE A 92 17.25 -7.58 -10.66
C ILE A 92 17.58 -9.07 -10.55
N ALA A 93 16.92 -9.76 -9.62
CA ALA A 93 17.21 -11.15 -9.31
C ALA A 93 16.65 -12.13 -10.35
N ARG A 94 15.71 -11.69 -11.20
CA ARG A 94 14.96 -12.50 -12.17
C ARG A 94 14.41 -13.79 -11.55
N SER A 95 14.02 -13.71 -10.29
CA SER A 95 13.55 -14.80 -9.47
C SER A 95 12.63 -14.26 -8.39
N HIS A 96 11.94 -15.15 -7.69
CA HIS A 96 11.18 -14.78 -6.49
C HIS A 96 12.09 -14.13 -5.45
N VAL A 97 11.50 -13.29 -4.60
CA VAL A 97 12.25 -12.58 -3.55
C VAL A 97 12.82 -13.56 -2.54
N TYR A 98 14.14 -13.54 -2.37
CA TYR A 98 14.87 -14.25 -1.33
C TYR A 98 15.65 -13.27 -0.45
N PRO A 99 15.86 -13.56 0.85
CA PRO A 99 15.34 -14.72 1.59
C PRO A 99 13.82 -14.66 1.82
N ARG A 100 13.20 -15.80 2.18
CA ARG A 100 11.73 -15.91 2.35
C ARG A 100 11.14 -14.87 3.30
N GLY A 101 11.87 -14.53 4.38
CA GLY A 101 11.45 -13.50 5.32
C GLY A 101 11.28 -12.12 4.67
N LEU A 102 12.07 -11.80 3.63
CA LEU A 102 11.96 -10.54 2.90
C LEU A 102 10.71 -10.50 2.02
N CYS A 103 10.36 -11.63 1.37
CA CYS A 103 9.10 -11.74 0.63
C CYS A 103 7.89 -11.54 1.53
N LYS A 104 7.88 -12.19 2.70
CA LYS A 104 6.83 -12.01 3.72
C LYS A 104 6.73 -10.57 4.19
N PHE A 105 7.88 -9.92 4.41
CA PHE A 105 7.94 -8.51 4.79
C PHE A 105 7.37 -7.58 3.71
N TYR A 106 7.71 -7.78 2.44
CA TYR A 106 7.13 -7.00 1.34
C TYR A 106 5.62 -7.23 1.23
N GLY A 107 5.16 -8.47 1.31
CA GLY A 107 3.73 -8.80 1.32
C GLY A 107 2.97 -8.14 2.48
N PHE A 108 3.55 -8.16 3.68
CA PHE A 108 3.01 -7.48 4.85
C PHE A 108 2.85 -5.97 4.62
N MET A 109 3.92 -5.31 4.17
CA MET A 109 3.92 -3.86 3.93
C MET A 109 2.94 -3.46 2.82
N LEU A 110 2.86 -4.25 1.74
CA LEU A 110 1.90 -4.04 0.67
C LEU A 110 0.46 -4.12 1.18
N VAL A 111 0.11 -5.19 1.90
CA VAL A 111 -1.25 -5.34 2.45
C VAL A 111 -1.57 -4.24 3.45
N GLU A 112 -0.64 -3.88 4.33
CA GLU A 112 -0.83 -2.80 5.30
C GLU A 112 -1.14 -1.47 4.61
N PHE A 113 -0.28 -1.02 3.70
CA PHE A 113 -0.42 0.31 3.09
C PHE A 113 -1.54 0.39 2.07
N THR A 114 -1.79 -0.66 1.27
CA THR A 114 -2.95 -0.69 0.37
C THR A 114 -4.26 -0.68 1.18
N SER A 115 -4.35 -1.47 2.25
CA SER A 115 -5.55 -1.50 3.09
C SER A 115 -5.75 -0.18 3.83
N ALA A 116 -4.66 0.46 4.28
CA ALA A 116 -4.72 1.79 4.90
C ALA A 116 -5.24 2.85 3.91
N GLN A 117 -4.75 2.84 2.67
CA GLN A 117 -5.22 3.74 1.63
C GLN A 117 -6.72 3.53 1.34
N VAL A 118 -7.16 2.27 1.19
CA VAL A 118 -8.57 1.93 0.97
C VAL A 118 -9.43 2.40 2.16
N MET A 119 -8.98 2.17 3.39
CA MET A 119 -9.70 2.60 4.59
C MET A 119 -9.81 4.13 4.65
N LEU A 120 -8.73 4.84 4.35
CA LEU A 120 -8.72 6.30 4.32
C LEU A 120 -9.68 6.85 3.26
N VAL A 121 -9.67 6.30 2.03
CA VAL A 121 -10.61 6.68 0.97
C VAL A 121 -12.06 6.49 1.42
N ASN A 122 -12.38 5.36 2.06
CA ASN A 122 -13.72 5.10 2.59
C ASN A 122 -14.11 6.11 3.67
N ILE A 123 -13.21 6.43 4.61
CA ILE A 123 -13.48 7.43 5.66
C ILE A 123 -13.69 8.82 5.05
N ILE A 124 -12.91 9.20 4.04
CA ILE A 124 -13.08 10.47 3.31
C ILE A 124 -14.46 10.49 2.63
N ALA A 125 -14.84 9.41 1.96
CA ALA A 125 -16.14 9.29 1.29
C ALA A 125 -17.30 9.39 2.29
N ILE A 126 -17.23 8.68 3.42
CA ILE A 126 -18.22 8.76 4.50
C ILE A 126 -18.29 10.18 5.08
N ASN A 127 -17.14 10.82 5.32
CA ASN A 127 -17.10 12.20 5.81
C ASN A 127 -17.73 13.19 4.83
N ALA A 128 -17.47 13.04 3.53
CA ALA A 128 -18.09 13.86 2.49
C ALA A 128 -19.60 13.63 2.44
N PHE A 129 -20.05 12.37 2.47
CA PHE A 129 -21.46 12.01 2.48
C PHE A 129 -22.21 12.60 3.70
N VAL A 130 -21.66 12.43 4.91
CA VAL A 130 -22.27 12.96 6.14
C VAL A 130 -22.34 14.49 6.10
N LEU A 131 -21.29 15.15 5.61
CA LEU A 131 -21.26 16.60 5.45
C LEU A 131 -22.35 17.07 4.48
N ILE A 132 -22.49 16.45 3.30
CA ILE A 132 -23.50 16.83 2.31
C ILE A 132 -24.92 16.55 2.83
N ARG A 133 -25.15 15.39 3.45
CA ARG A 133 -26.50 14.93 3.81
C ARG A 133 -27.03 15.56 5.09
N THR A 134 -26.16 15.89 6.03
CA THR A 134 -26.54 16.32 7.39
C THR A 134 -25.94 17.65 7.82
N ASP A 135 -25.06 18.23 7.01
CA ASP A 135 -24.25 19.42 7.33
C ASP A 135 -23.42 19.28 8.62
N LYS A 136 -23.20 18.04 9.07
CA LYS A 136 -22.41 17.73 10.27
C LYS A 136 -20.98 17.37 9.89
N LYS A 137 -20.04 17.86 10.70
CA LYS A 137 -18.61 17.57 10.58
C LYS A 137 -18.22 16.43 11.52
N ILE A 138 -17.75 15.29 10.98
CA ILE A 138 -17.27 14.16 11.79
C ILE A 138 -16.05 14.59 12.61
N LYS A 139 -16.02 14.31 13.92
CA LYS A 139 -14.89 14.63 14.80
C LYS A 139 -13.92 13.45 14.86
N PHE A 140 -12.71 13.62 14.31
CA PHE A 140 -11.65 12.59 14.28
C PHE A 140 -10.73 12.60 15.53
N GLY A 141 -11.13 13.29 16.59
CA GLY A 141 -10.29 13.50 17.77
C GLY A 141 -9.25 14.61 17.59
N THR A 142 -8.56 14.95 18.67
CA THR A 142 -7.50 15.96 18.66
C THR A 142 -6.34 15.50 17.79
N ARG A 143 -5.88 16.33 16.85
CA ARG A 143 -4.84 15.95 15.87
C ARG A 143 -5.17 14.69 15.04
N ASP A 144 -6.46 14.44 14.81
CA ASP A 144 -6.96 13.32 14.00
C ASP A 144 -6.53 11.93 14.47
N TRP A 145 -6.14 11.75 15.73
CA TRP A 145 -5.61 10.47 16.21
C TRP A 145 -6.57 9.29 15.97
N ARG A 146 -7.89 9.49 16.05
CA ARG A 146 -8.87 8.42 15.80
C ARG A 146 -8.88 8.02 14.34
N LEU A 147 -8.78 9.00 13.43
CA LEU A 147 -8.66 8.75 11.99
C LEU A 147 -7.43 7.89 11.72
N LEU A 148 -6.25 8.34 12.18
CA LEU A 148 -4.99 7.67 11.92
C LEU A 148 -4.95 6.27 12.55
N LEU A 149 -5.52 6.10 13.75
CA LEU A 149 -5.64 4.79 14.39
C LEU A 149 -6.51 3.82 13.59
N TRP A 150 -7.64 4.28 13.03
CA TRP A 150 -8.48 3.43 12.17
C TRP A 150 -7.82 3.15 10.83
N THR A 151 -7.17 4.15 10.24
CA THR A 151 -6.51 4.04 8.94
C THR A 151 -5.33 3.09 8.97
N PHE A 152 -4.46 3.13 9.99
CA PHE A 152 -3.26 2.28 10.06
C PHE A 152 -3.41 1.11 11.02
N GLY A 153 -4.06 1.31 12.17
CA GLY A 153 -4.17 0.29 13.20
C GLY A 153 -5.02 -0.92 12.78
N ALA A 154 -6.16 -0.70 12.12
CA ALA A 154 -6.99 -1.81 11.67
C ALA A 154 -6.29 -2.65 10.57
N PRO A 155 -5.69 -2.05 9.53
CA PRO A 155 -4.83 -2.78 8.59
C PRO A 155 -3.66 -3.50 9.24
N PHE A 156 -2.96 -2.85 10.18
CA PHE A 156 -1.82 -3.46 10.88
C PHE A 156 -2.23 -4.71 11.66
N VAL A 157 -3.35 -4.67 12.38
CA VAL A 157 -3.90 -5.85 13.07
C VAL A 157 -4.26 -6.94 12.07
N GLY A 158 -4.94 -6.59 10.97
CA GLY A 158 -5.28 -7.54 9.90
C GLY A 158 -4.06 -8.19 9.28
N ALA A 159 -3.04 -7.41 8.93
CA ALA A 159 -1.78 -7.89 8.37
C ALA A 159 -1.00 -8.74 9.37
N THR A 160 -1.02 -8.40 10.67
CA THR A 160 -0.36 -9.20 11.72
C THR A 160 -1.05 -10.55 11.90
N ILE A 161 -2.38 -10.59 11.86
CA ILE A 161 -3.15 -11.85 11.90
C ILE A 161 -2.82 -12.68 10.66
N ALA A 162 -2.81 -12.09 9.47
CA ALA A 162 -2.44 -12.78 8.24
C ALA A 162 -1.01 -13.34 8.30
N ALA A 163 -0.05 -12.59 8.85
CA ALA A 163 1.31 -13.05 9.08
C ALA A 163 1.37 -14.24 10.06
N GLY A 164 0.62 -14.17 11.17
CA GLY A 164 0.55 -15.26 12.15
C GLY A 164 -0.13 -16.53 11.61
N LEU A 165 -1.00 -16.38 10.61
CA LEU A 165 -1.60 -17.48 9.84
C LEU A 165 -0.75 -17.91 8.64
N GLU A 166 0.47 -17.40 8.54
CA GLU A 166 1.43 -17.67 7.48
C GLU A 166 0.97 -17.27 6.07
N GLN A 167 -0.07 -16.45 5.90
CA GLN A 167 -0.69 -16.17 4.58
C GLN A 167 0.16 -15.34 3.60
N PHE A 168 1.40 -14.99 3.97
CA PHE A 168 2.32 -14.25 3.12
C PHE A 168 3.33 -15.19 2.47
N GLY A 169 3.44 -15.10 1.15
CA GLY A 169 4.42 -15.80 0.33
C GLY A 169 4.23 -15.45 -1.15
N PRO A 170 5.11 -15.93 -2.03
CA PRO A 170 4.99 -15.66 -3.46
C PRO A 170 3.64 -16.17 -3.97
N ASN A 171 2.97 -15.35 -4.78
CA ASN A 171 1.63 -15.61 -5.32
C ASN A 171 0.52 -15.87 -4.27
N GLY A 172 0.69 -15.41 -3.03
CA GLY A 172 -0.29 -15.64 -1.95
C GLY A 172 -0.36 -17.08 -1.45
N THR A 173 0.65 -17.89 -1.80
CA THR A 173 0.85 -19.25 -1.30
C THR A 173 2.01 -19.28 -0.32
N SER A 174 1.85 -20.01 0.78
CA SER A 174 2.74 -20.00 1.94
C SER A 174 3.16 -21.40 2.37
#